data_AF-A0A9P5CT91-F1
#
_entry.id   AF-A0A9P5CT91-F1
#
_cell.length_a   1.000
_cell.length_b   1.000
_cell.length_c   1.000
_cell.angle_alpha   90.00
_cell.angle_beta   90.00
_cell.angle_gamma   90.00
#
_symmetry.space_group_name_H-M   'P 1'
#
loop_
_entity.id
_entity.type
_entity.pdbx_description
1 polymer ?
#
loop_
_entity_poly.entity_id
_entity_poly.type
_entity_poly.pdbx_seq_one_letter_code
_entity_poly.pdbx_strand_id
1 'polypeptide(L)'
;MRVAGLPPADDKAGRRYLFRQLGSYFTMVLREWEAALGREQRGEDGADTGAARQAYNTMVQCKQAMTPLFRRLERGDIDQIVLESIVAIVRAAQDRRYLDANDEYLRLSIGKAAWPIGVTMVGIHERSAREKLHSGEKGHVMGDEATRKYLQSIKRCLTFAQVRWPPEDVRQLMG
;
A
#
# COMPACT_ATOMS: atom_id res chain seq x y z
N MET A 1 -11.39 12.54 -4.52
CA MET A 1 -12.08 11.49 -5.29
C MET A 1 -11.93 10.17 -4.54
N ARG A 2 -13.03 9.53 -4.12
CA ARG A 2 -12.99 8.24 -3.43
C ARG A 2 -12.77 7.10 -4.43
N VAL A 3 -11.90 6.16 -4.09
CA VAL A 3 -11.67 4.95 -4.89
C VAL A 3 -12.86 4.02 -4.72
N ALA A 4 -13.43 3.55 -5.83
CA ALA A 4 -14.54 2.62 -5.84
C ALA A 4 -14.12 1.25 -5.32
N GLY A 5 -15.11 0.40 -5.01
CA GLY A 5 -14.84 -1.03 -4.81
C GLY A 5 -14.25 -1.67 -6.06
N LEU A 6 -13.62 -2.83 -5.88
CA LEU A 6 -13.04 -3.58 -6.98
C LEU A 6 -14.15 -4.06 -7.94
N PRO A 7 -14.13 -3.64 -9.21
CA PRO A 7 -15.09 -4.13 -10.19
C PRO A 7 -14.84 -5.61 -10.53
N PRO A 8 -15.86 -6.32 -11.05
CA PRO A 8 -15.70 -7.67 -11.61
C PRO A 8 -14.55 -7.78 -12.63
N ALA A 9 -14.06 -9.01 -12.83
CA ALA A 9 -12.93 -9.26 -13.73
C ALA A 9 -13.20 -8.96 -15.20
N ASP A 10 -14.45 -9.15 -15.60
CA ASP A 10 -15.00 -8.93 -16.93
C ASP A 10 -15.41 -7.46 -17.18
N ASP A 11 -15.58 -6.64 -16.14
CA ASP A 11 -15.88 -5.22 -16.28
C ASP A 11 -14.64 -4.38 -16.63
N LYS A 12 -14.31 -4.36 -17.92
CA LYS A 12 -13.19 -3.58 -18.47
C LYS A 12 -13.33 -2.08 -18.23
N ALA A 13 -14.54 -1.54 -18.30
CA ALA A 13 -14.79 -0.10 -18.16
C ALA A 13 -14.61 0.33 -16.70
N GLY A 14 -15.18 -0.44 -15.76
CA GLY A 14 -14.99 -0.27 -14.33
C GLY A 14 -13.52 -0.38 -13.94
N ARG A 15 -12.80 -1.40 -14.43
CA ARG A 15 -11.36 -1.55 -14.15
C ARG A 15 -10.53 -0.38 -14.65
N ARG A 16 -10.79 0.10 -15.88
CA ARG A 16 -10.12 1.29 -16.41
C ARG A 16 -10.42 2.54 -15.57
N TYR A 17 -11.65 2.68 -15.08
CA TYR A 17 -11.99 3.76 -14.17
C TYR A 17 -11.22 3.63 -12.84
N LEU A 18 -11.25 2.44 -12.23
CA LEU A 18 -10.52 2.12 -11.00
C LEU A 18 -9.03 2.46 -11.11
N PHE A 19 -8.36 2.06 -12.18
CA PHE A 19 -6.93 2.33 -12.37
C PHE A 19 -6.63 3.83 -12.43
N ARG A 20 -7.51 4.63 -13.06
CA ARG A 20 -7.41 6.09 -13.02
C ARG A 20 -7.58 6.62 -11.60
N GLN A 21 -8.52 6.08 -10.81
CA GLN A 21 -8.71 6.51 -9.42
C GLN A 21 -7.47 6.23 -8.56
N LEU A 22 -6.88 5.03 -8.69
CA LEU A 22 -5.66 4.64 -7.99
C LEU A 22 -4.48 5.53 -8.40
N GLY A 23 -4.29 5.75 -9.70
CA GLY A 23 -3.26 6.66 -10.22
C GLY A 23 -3.42 8.08 -9.70
N SER A 24 -4.65 8.61 -9.70
CA SER A 24 -4.95 9.93 -9.15
C SER A 24 -4.70 10.01 -7.64
N TYR A 25 -5.05 8.98 -6.89
CA TYR A 25 -4.81 8.93 -5.44
C TYR A 25 -3.31 9.02 -5.11
N PHE A 26 -2.49 8.13 -5.69
CA PHE A 26 -1.05 8.15 -5.42
C PHE A 26 -0.37 9.43 -5.92
N THR A 27 -0.81 9.96 -7.07
CA THR A 27 -0.33 11.25 -7.58
C THR A 27 -0.62 12.38 -6.60
N MET A 28 -1.84 12.43 -6.05
CA MET A 28 -2.22 13.42 -5.04
C MET A 28 -1.34 13.29 -3.79
N VAL A 29 -1.16 12.08 -3.24
CA VAL A 29 -0.34 11.86 -2.04
C VAL A 29 1.11 12.30 -2.26
N LEU A 30 1.73 11.89 -3.38
CA LEU A 30 3.11 12.25 -3.70
C LEU A 30 3.29 13.77 -3.90
N ARG A 31 2.32 14.43 -4.56
CA ARG A 31 2.34 15.90 -4.72
C ARG A 31 2.19 16.63 -3.39
N GLU A 32 1.32 16.14 -2.52
CA GLU A 32 1.15 16.74 -1.19
C GLU A 32 2.39 16.54 -0.32
N TRP A 33 3.08 15.39 -0.46
CA TRP A 33 4.35 15.13 0.20
C TRP A 33 5.45 16.08 -0.29
N GLU A 34 5.59 16.23 -1.59
CA GLU A 34 6.52 17.18 -2.22
C GLU A 34 6.23 18.63 -1.76
N ALA A 35 4.96 19.02 -1.72
CA ALA A 35 4.56 20.34 -1.26
C ALA A 35 4.79 20.55 0.25
N ALA A 36 4.60 19.52 1.08
CA ALA A 36 4.84 19.59 2.52
C ALA A 36 6.32 19.83 2.82
N LEU A 37 7.21 19.05 2.21
CA LEU A 37 8.66 19.24 2.35
C LEU A 37 9.11 20.60 1.80
N GLY A 38 8.53 21.04 0.68
CA GLY A 38 8.82 22.36 0.12
C GLY A 38 8.31 23.52 0.98
N ARG A 39 7.31 23.32 1.87
CA ARG A 39 6.90 24.32 2.86
C ARG A 39 7.85 24.35 4.04
N GLU A 40 8.25 23.18 4.54
CA GLU A 40 9.21 23.03 5.64
C GLU A 40 10.55 23.69 5.30
N GLN A 41 11.08 23.44 4.09
CA GLN A 41 12.33 24.04 3.61
C GLN A 41 12.28 25.58 3.51
N ARG A 42 11.09 26.17 3.34
CA ARG A 42 10.91 27.63 3.23
C ARG A 42 10.59 28.29 4.58
N GLY A 43 10.35 27.51 5.63
CA GLY A 43 10.07 28.03 6.97
C GLY A 43 11.32 28.54 7.68
N GLU A 44 11.13 29.19 8.84
CA GLU A 44 12.22 29.70 9.69
C GLU A 44 13.12 28.57 10.21
N ASP A 45 12.55 27.37 10.43
CA ASP A 45 13.26 26.12 10.77
C ASP A 45 13.81 25.37 9.55
N GLY A 46 13.64 25.92 8.34
CA GLY A 46 13.98 25.35 7.03
C GLY A 46 15.48 25.27 6.77
N ALA A 47 16.26 25.03 7.82
CA ALA A 47 17.68 24.80 7.73
C ALA A 47 17.95 23.61 6.80
N ASP A 48 19.00 23.77 6.03
CA ASP A 48 19.66 22.79 5.19
C ASP A 48 20.27 21.66 6.06
N THR A 49 19.42 21.02 6.85
CA THR A 49 19.78 19.97 7.79
C THR A 49 19.94 18.65 7.04
N GLY A 50 20.79 17.78 7.59
CA GLY A 50 20.90 16.41 7.08
C GLY A 50 19.55 15.69 7.05
N ALA A 51 18.67 15.96 8.02
CA ALA A 51 17.33 15.38 8.11
C ALA A 51 16.41 15.85 6.96
N ALA A 52 16.36 17.16 6.68
CA ALA A 52 15.54 17.70 5.60
C ALA A 52 15.98 17.15 4.23
N ARG A 53 17.30 17.10 3.98
CA ARG A 53 17.86 16.48 2.76
C ARG A 53 17.49 14.99 2.66
N GLN A 54 17.58 14.24 3.76
CA GLN A 54 17.24 12.83 3.79
C GLN A 54 15.74 12.59 3.52
N ALA A 55 14.86 13.41 4.11
CA ALA A 55 13.42 13.35 3.88
C ALA A 55 13.09 13.60 2.40
N TYR A 56 13.69 14.62 1.79
CA TYR A 56 13.53 14.92 0.37
C TYR A 56 14.03 13.77 -0.53
N ASN A 57 15.22 13.24 -0.26
CA ASN A 57 15.77 12.11 -1.00
C ASN A 57 14.88 10.87 -0.89
N THR A 58 14.31 10.62 0.28
CA THR A 58 13.38 9.50 0.52
C THR A 58 12.10 9.65 -0.30
N MET A 59 11.55 10.88 -0.37
CA MET A 59 10.39 11.19 -1.20
C MET A 59 10.69 10.99 -2.70
N VAL A 60 11.84 11.47 -3.18
CA VAL A 60 12.27 11.29 -4.59
C VAL A 60 12.41 9.80 -4.94
N GLN A 61 13.07 9.02 -4.07
CA GLN A 61 13.20 7.57 -4.25
C GLN A 61 11.83 6.87 -4.27
N CYS A 62 10.90 7.29 -3.40
CA CYS A 62 9.53 6.79 -3.38
C CYS A 62 8.82 7.04 -4.73
N LYS A 63 8.90 8.28 -5.24
CA LYS A 63 8.32 8.67 -6.53
C LYS A 63 8.90 7.84 -7.69
N GLN A 64 10.21 7.62 -7.72
CA GLN A 64 10.87 6.77 -8.72
C GLN A 64 10.40 5.31 -8.63
N ALA A 65 10.40 4.74 -7.43
CA ALA A 65 9.99 3.36 -7.18
C ALA A 65 8.50 3.10 -7.47
N MET A 66 7.65 4.14 -7.44
CA MET A 66 6.23 4.05 -7.84
C MET A 66 6.01 4.06 -9.36
N THR A 67 7.01 4.43 -10.17
CA THR A 67 6.87 4.52 -11.63
C THR A 67 6.38 3.22 -12.29
N PRO A 68 6.88 2.03 -11.92
CA PRO A 68 6.37 0.77 -12.47
C PRO A 68 4.89 0.53 -12.18
N LEU A 69 4.41 0.93 -10.99
CA LEU A 69 2.99 0.81 -10.65
C LEU A 69 2.13 1.69 -11.56
N PHE A 70 2.50 2.96 -11.77
CA PHE A 70 1.77 3.86 -12.68
C PHE A 70 1.69 3.29 -14.10
N ARG A 71 2.81 2.79 -14.63
CA ARG A 71 2.84 2.15 -15.96
C ARG A 71 1.93 0.91 -16.03
N ARG A 72 1.90 0.10 -14.97
CA ARG A 72 1.02 -1.07 -14.89
C ARG A 72 -0.46 -0.67 -14.81
N LEU A 73 -0.80 0.38 -14.06
CA LEU A 73 -2.16 0.94 -13.99
C LEU A 73 -2.62 1.46 -15.36
N GLU A 74 -1.74 2.14 -16.10
CA GLU A 74 -2.02 2.64 -17.46
C GLU A 74 -2.26 1.50 -18.46
N ARG A 75 -1.46 0.43 -18.37
CA ARG A 75 -1.57 -0.75 -19.24
C ARG A 75 -2.69 -1.71 -18.82
N GLY A 76 -3.15 -1.62 -17.58
CA GLY A 76 -4.06 -2.59 -16.97
C GLY A 76 -3.43 -3.96 -16.71
N ASP A 77 -2.10 -4.00 -16.51
CA ASP A 77 -1.30 -5.21 -16.32
C ASP A 77 -0.81 -5.33 -14.87
N ILE A 78 -1.77 -5.60 -13.99
CA ILE A 78 -1.54 -5.81 -12.55
C ILE A 78 -2.16 -7.16 -12.18
N ASP A 79 -1.41 -7.96 -11.43
CA ASP A 79 -1.92 -9.21 -10.87
C ASP A 79 -3.14 -8.95 -9.99
N GLN A 80 -4.14 -9.84 -10.09
CA GLN A 80 -5.42 -9.67 -9.42
C GLN A 80 -5.28 -9.56 -7.89
N ILE A 81 -4.38 -10.33 -7.27
CA ILE A 81 -4.17 -10.33 -5.81
C ILE A 81 -3.52 -9.01 -5.38
N VAL A 82 -2.56 -8.53 -6.17
CA VAL A 82 -1.92 -7.22 -5.94
C VAL A 82 -2.95 -6.10 -6.04
N LEU A 83 -3.79 -6.13 -7.09
CA LEU A 83 -4.80 -5.11 -7.30
C LEU A 83 -5.81 -5.07 -6.15
N GLU A 84 -6.34 -6.23 -5.73
CA GLU A 84 -7.23 -6.37 -4.58
C GLU A 84 -6.66 -5.71 -3.33
N SER A 85 -5.40 -6.04 -3.02
CA SER A 85 -4.70 -5.53 -1.85
C SER A 85 -4.50 -4.01 -1.94
N ILE A 86 -4.07 -3.49 -3.10
CA ILE A 86 -3.88 -2.04 -3.31
C ILE A 86 -5.21 -1.29 -3.14
N VAL A 87 -6.31 -1.82 -3.66
CA VAL A 87 -7.64 -1.21 -3.50
C VAL A 87 -8.04 -1.16 -2.03
N ALA A 88 -7.87 -2.26 -1.30
CA ALA A 88 -8.18 -2.33 0.12
C ALA A 88 -7.33 -1.33 0.94
N ILE A 89 -6.02 -1.29 0.69
CA ILE A 89 -5.09 -0.32 1.31
C ILE A 89 -5.56 1.12 1.07
N VAL A 90 -5.82 1.49 -0.19
CA VAL A 90 -6.19 2.87 -0.53
C VAL A 90 -7.53 3.26 0.08
N ARG A 91 -8.52 2.35 0.09
CA ARG A 91 -9.82 2.62 0.70
C ARG A 91 -9.72 2.81 2.22
N ALA A 92 -9.00 1.93 2.91
CA ALA A 92 -8.76 2.07 4.34
C ALA A 92 -8.03 3.39 4.66
N ALA A 93 -7.01 3.74 3.88
CA ALA A 93 -6.31 5.02 4.03
C ALA A 93 -7.21 6.24 3.77
N GLN A 94 -8.14 6.17 2.80
CA GLN A 94 -9.11 7.24 2.54
C GLN A 94 -10.14 7.40 3.68
N ASP A 95 -10.44 6.32 4.39
CA ASP A 95 -11.26 6.33 5.61
C ASP A 95 -10.44 6.67 6.87
N ARG A 96 -9.16 7.03 6.71
CA ARG A 96 -8.20 7.27 7.80
C ARG A 96 -8.03 6.10 8.77
N ARG A 97 -8.18 4.88 8.27
CA ARG A 97 -7.94 3.63 8.99
C ARG A 97 -6.55 3.10 8.62
N TYR A 98 -5.51 3.72 9.15
CA TYR A 98 -4.13 3.43 8.73
C TYR A 98 -3.60 2.10 9.27
N LEU A 99 -4.07 1.67 10.44
CA LEU A 99 -3.79 0.33 10.95
C LEU A 99 -4.33 -0.74 10.01
N ASP A 100 -5.62 -0.64 9.63
CA ASP A 100 -6.25 -1.56 8.68
C ASP A 100 -5.51 -1.56 7.32
N ALA A 101 -5.08 -0.38 6.84
CA ALA A 101 -4.30 -0.26 5.60
C ALA A 101 -2.93 -0.93 5.71
N ASN A 102 -2.26 -0.79 6.85
CA ASN A 102 -0.96 -1.40 7.09
C ASN A 102 -1.06 -2.92 7.25
N ASP A 103 -2.12 -3.43 7.88
CA ASP A 103 -2.39 -4.87 8.01
C ASP A 103 -2.54 -5.52 6.63
N GLU A 104 -3.27 -4.88 5.72
CA GLU A 104 -3.41 -5.36 4.35
C GLU A 104 -2.06 -5.33 3.58
N TYR A 105 -1.27 -4.27 3.77
CA TYR A 105 0.10 -4.22 3.25
C TYR A 105 0.96 -5.37 3.76
N LEU A 106 0.90 -5.69 5.06
CA LEU A 106 1.66 -6.78 5.67
C LEU A 106 1.24 -8.14 5.12
N ARG A 107 -0.07 -8.37 4.99
CA ARG A 107 -0.62 -9.61 4.38
C ARG A 107 -0.09 -9.83 2.97
N LEU A 108 -0.11 -8.79 2.13
CA LEU A 108 0.44 -8.87 0.78
C LEU A 108 1.96 -9.10 0.78
N SER A 109 2.67 -8.42 1.68
CA SER A 109 4.14 -8.42 1.74
C SER A 109 4.74 -9.72 2.25
N ILE A 110 4.06 -10.39 3.18
CA ILE A 110 4.45 -11.70 3.71
C ILE A 110 3.99 -12.82 2.77
N GLY A 111 2.96 -12.55 1.95
CA GLY A 111 2.25 -13.58 1.18
C GLY A 111 1.34 -14.40 2.10
N LYS A 112 0.47 -15.26 1.54
CA LYS A 112 -0.44 -16.13 2.31
C LYS A 112 0.33 -17.19 3.15
N ALA A 113 1.07 -16.77 4.16
CA ALA A 113 1.24 -17.54 5.39
C ALA A 113 0.17 -17.00 6.34
N ALA A 114 -1.08 -17.41 6.11
CA ALA A 114 -2.18 -17.14 7.03
C ALA A 114 -1.88 -17.89 8.34
N TRP A 115 -1.21 -17.23 9.27
CA TRP A 115 -1.36 -17.54 10.68
C TRP A 115 -2.35 -16.51 11.22
N PRO A 116 -3.58 -16.90 11.60
CA PRO A 116 -4.42 -16.01 12.37
C PRO A 116 -3.68 -15.75 13.70
N ILE A 117 -3.29 -14.50 13.94
CA ILE A 117 -2.84 -14.06 15.25
C ILE A 117 -4.08 -14.12 16.15
N GLY A 118 -4.22 -15.27 16.80
CA GLY A 118 -5.39 -15.68 17.55
C GLY A 118 -5.17 -17.10 18.08
N VAL A 119 -4.18 -17.27 18.96
CA VAL A 119 -4.16 -18.43 19.84
C VAL A 119 -5.36 -18.31 20.77
N THR A 120 -6.33 -19.20 20.60
CA THR A 120 -7.02 -19.87 21.72
C THR A 120 -7.64 -21.19 21.24
N MET A 121 -7.06 -22.32 21.69
CA MET A 121 -7.71 -23.62 21.99
C MET A 121 -8.16 -24.47 20.77
N VAL A 122 -7.97 -25.79 20.61
CA VAL A 122 -7.72 -26.98 21.47
C VAL A 122 -7.13 -28.12 20.58
N GLY A 123 -6.35 -29.06 21.16
CA GLY A 123 -6.43 -30.48 20.77
C GLY A 123 -5.25 -31.10 20.00
N ILE A 124 -4.53 -32.00 20.67
CA ILE A 124 -3.53 -32.90 20.10
C ILE A 124 -4.26 -34.06 19.37
N HIS A 125 -5.02 -33.81 18.29
CA HIS A 125 -5.36 -34.86 17.30
C HIS A 125 -6.19 -34.38 16.10
N GLU A 126 -5.65 -33.62 15.15
CA GLU A 126 -6.26 -33.56 13.80
C GLU A 126 -5.19 -33.51 12.70
N ARG A 127 -4.50 -34.64 12.50
CA ARG A 127 -3.80 -34.91 11.24
C ARG A 127 -4.86 -35.16 10.17
N SER A 128 -5.15 -34.19 9.30
CA SER A 128 -5.68 -34.41 7.94
C SER A 128 -5.85 -33.12 7.11
N ALA A 129 -5.92 -31.93 7.72
CA ALA A 129 -6.09 -30.67 6.97
C ALA A 129 -4.78 -30.09 6.37
N ARG A 130 -3.67 -30.84 6.42
CA ARG A 130 -2.33 -30.36 6.05
C ARG A 130 -1.94 -30.67 4.60
N GLU A 131 -2.71 -31.49 3.87
CA GLU A 131 -2.32 -31.95 2.53
C GLU A 131 -3.04 -31.26 1.35
N LYS A 132 -3.97 -30.32 1.59
CA LYS A 132 -4.58 -29.51 0.51
C LYS A 132 -4.00 -28.10 0.34
N LEU A 133 -2.91 -27.79 1.03
CA LEU A 133 -2.24 -26.47 0.94
C LEU A 133 -1.13 -26.40 -0.12
N HIS A 134 -0.92 -27.45 -0.91
CA HIS A 134 0.18 -27.57 -1.89
C HIS A 134 -0.25 -27.49 -3.36
N SER A 135 -1.31 -26.75 -3.71
CA SER A 135 -1.59 -26.42 -5.13
C SER A 135 -1.65 -24.91 -5.34
N GLY A 136 -0.50 -24.31 -5.63
CA GLY A 136 -0.44 -22.95 -6.17
C GLY A 136 0.77 -22.13 -5.75
N GLU A 137 2.00 -22.68 -5.85
CA GLU A 137 3.21 -21.85 -5.95
C GLU A 137 3.19 -21.06 -7.27
N LYS A 138 2.30 -20.07 -7.38
CA LYS A 138 2.61 -18.88 -8.18
C LYS A 138 3.55 -18.07 -7.31
N GLY A 139 4.78 -17.88 -7.78
CA GLY A 139 5.87 -17.24 -7.04
C GLY A 139 5.38 -16.08 -6.20
N HIS A 140 5.78 -16.10 -4.93
CA HIS A 140 5.47 -15.07 -3.93
C HIS A 140 5.53 -13.67 -4.56
N VAL A 141 4.57 -12.79 -4.25
CA VAL A 141 4.42 -11.49 -4.92
C VAL A 141 5.67 -10.60 -4.80
N MET A 142 6.47 -10.80 -3.74
CA MET A 142 7.77 -10.15 -3.60
C MET A 142 8.89 -10.83 -4.41
N GLY A 143 8.62 -11.84 -5.23
CA GLY A 143 9.61 -12.43 -6.14
C GLY A 143 10.02 -11.46 -7.25
N ASP A 144 9.10 -10.59 -7.67
CA ASP A 144 9.38 -9.47 -8.58
C ASP A 144 9.94 -8.26 -7.80
N GLU A 145 11.16 -7.86 -8.11
CA GLU A 145 11.84 -6.73 -7.46
C GLU A 145 11.10 -5.41 -7.70
N ALA A 146 10.54 -5.20 -8.89
CA ALA A 146 9.77 -4.01 -9.19
C ALA A 146 8.52 -3.92 -8.31
N THR A 147 7.83 -5.05 -8.12
CA THR A 147 6.69 -5.18 -7.22
C THR A 147 7.03 -4.87 -5.77
N ARG A 148 8.10 -5.48 -5.25
CA ARG A 148 8.58 -5.20 -3.91
C ARG A 148 8.85 -3.70 -3.67
N LYS A 149 9.52 -3.04 -4.62
CA LYS A 149 9.89 -1.62 -4.51
C LYS A 149 8.67 -0.69 -4.47
N TYR A 150 7.68 -0.89 -5.35
CA TYR A 150 6.49 -0.04 -5.30
C TYR A 150 5.61 -0.35 -4.09
N LEU A 151 5.54 -1.60 -3.62
CA LEU A 151 4.79 -1.93 -2.39
C LEU A 151 5.41 -1.24 -1.16
N GLN A 152 6.73 -1.28 -1.00
CA GLN A 152 7.42 -0.53 0.05
C GLN A 152 7.16 0.98 -0.05
N SER A 153 7.08 1.50 -1.28
CA SER A 153 6.74 2.90 -1.53
C SER A 153 5.29 3.24 -1.17
N ILE A 154 4.35 2.32 -1.38
CA ILE A 154 2.97 2.46 -0.87
C ILE A 154 2.97 2.59 0.65
N LYS A 155 3.74 1.77 1.38
CA LYS A 155 3.86 1.91 2.85
C LYS A 155 4.38 3.29 3.24
N ARG A 156 5.41 3.81 2.57
CA ARG A 156 5.92 5.18 2.81
C ARG A 156 4.83 6.25 2.57
N CYS A 157 4.04 6.09 1.52
CA CYS A 157 2.89 6.96 1.26
C CYS A 157 1.85 6.89 2.39
N LEU A 158 1.60 5.72 2.99
CA LEU A 158 0.70 5.58 4.14
C LEU A 158 1.24 6.32 5.36
N THR A 159 2.52 6.16 5.69
CA THR A 159 3.17 6.86 6.80
C THR A 159 3.05 8.37 6.64
N PHE A 160 3.32 8.90 5.43
CA PHE A 160 3.11 10.32 5.15
C PHE A 160 1.63 10.73 5.24
N ALA A 161 0.73 9.93 4.66
CA ALA A 161 -0.70 10.22 4.67
C ALA A 161 -1.28 10.29 6.08
N GLN A 162 -0.84 9.42 7.00
CA GLN A 162 -1.23 9.45 8.40
C GLN A 162 -0.82 10.75 9.09
N VAL A 163 0.39 11.24 8.86
CA VAL A 163 0.84 12.52 9.42
C VAL A 163 0.04 13.68 8.82
N ARG A 164 -0.24 13.63 7.51
CA ARG A 164 -0.95 14.70 6.81
C ARG A 164 -2.45 14.76 7.12
N TRP A 165 -3.06 13.60 7.30
CA TRP A 165 -4.50 13.41 7.56
C TRP A 165 -4.67 12.43 8.72
N PRO A 166 -4.44 12.87 9.97
CA PRO A 166 -4.46 11.97 11.12
C PRO A 166 -5.81 11.26 11.30
N PRO A 167 -5.80 10.01 11.79
CA PRO A 167 -7.01 9.26 12.07
C PRO A 167 -7.84 9.97 13.14
N GLU A 168 -9.16 9.77 13.09
CA GLU A 168 -10.06 10.28 14.12
C GLU A 168 -9.96 9.47 15.42
N ASP A 169 -9.70 8.16 15.29
CA ASP A 169 -9.39 7.27 16.41
C ASP A 169 -7.89 6.99 16.45
N VAL A 170 -7.23 7.29 17.57
CA VAL A 170 -5.80 7.06 17.81
C VAL A 170 -5.42 5.59 17.64
N ARG A 171 -6.36 4.66 17.86
CA ARG A 171 -6.14 3.20 17.65
C ARG A 171 -5.89 2.85 16.18
N GLN A 172 -6.23 3.75 15.26
CA GLN A 172 -6.01 3.56 13.83
C GLN A 172 -4.67 4.12 13.34
N LEU A 173 -3.79 4.57 14.25
CA LEU A 173 -2.41 4.89 13.90
C LEU A 173 -1.63 3.60 13.55
N MET A 174 -1.00 3.57 12.38
CA MET A 174 0.07 2.62 12.10
C MET A 174 1.37 3.11 12.76
N GLY A 175 2.11 2.16 13.34
CA GLY A 175 3.46 2.38 13.88
C GLY A 175 4.54 2.48 12.82
#